data_AF-K1XLS4-F1
#
_entry.id   AF-K1XLS4-F1
#
_cell.length_a   1.000
_cell.length_b   1.000
_cell.length_c   1.000
_cell.angle_alpha   90.00
_cell.angle_beta   90.00
_cell.angle_gamma   90.00
#
_symmetry.space_group_name_H-M   'P 1'
#
loop_
_entity.id
_entity.type
_entity.pdbx_description
1 polymer ?
#
loop_
_entity_poly.entity_id
_entity_poly.type
_entity_poly.pdbx_seq_one_letter_code
_entity_poly.pdbx_strand_id
1 'polypeptide(L)'
;PEELFVAGLLHDIGRLIFMEYFSEPYNKLIVEAKSGEKKLIDLEDGSFGINHAELGFMISKKWRFPSLLQNCVRYHHLVIDDSIKEANQVYVVKVANNLVKFAQLGASGDTKIEENILSESGANKINSTDLNQIIMTLNEDISTIQHYFEL
;
A
#
# COMPACT_ATOMS: atom_id res chain seq x y z
N PRO A 1 3.32 4.77 -17.37
CA PRO A 1 2.52 5.23 -16.20
C PRO A 1 1.41 4.24 -15.81
N GLU A 2 0.88 3.56 -16.81
CA GLU A 2 -0.18 2.56 -16.79
C GLU A 2 0.19 1.36 -15.92
N GLU A 3 1.42 0.84 -16.01
CA GLU A 3 1.89 -0.27 -15.17
C GLU A 3 1.92 0.10 -13.68
N LEU A 4 2.27 1.35 -13.35
CA LEU A 4 2.27 1.86 -11.97
C LEU A 4 0.85 2.10 -11.46
N PHE A 5 -0.07 2.52 -12.34
CA PHE A 5 -1.49 2.61 -12.00
C PHE A 5 -2.04 1.24 -11.59
N VAL A 6 -1.75 0.20 -12.39
CA VAL A 6 -2.13 -1.18 -12.08
C VAL A 6 -1.42 -1.67 -10.81
N ALA A 7 -0.14 -1.32 -10.61
CA ALA A 7 0.58 -1.66 -9.38
C ALA A 7 -0.07 -1.03 -8.14
N GLY A 8 -0.46 0.24 -8.21
CA GLY A 8 -1.19 0.92 -7.14
C GLY A 8 -2.55 0.30 -6.86
N LEU A 9 -3.27 -0.17 -7.88
CA LEU A 9 -4.54 -0.86 -7.69
C LEU A 9 -4.37 -2.24 -7.03
N LEU A 10 -3.28 -2.96 -7.34
CA LEU A 10 -3.09 -4.36 -6.94
C LEU A 10 -2.14 -4.55 -5.75
N HIS A 11 -1.45 -3.52 -5.26
CA HIS A 11 -0.42 -3.66 -4.21
C HIS A 11 -0.95 -4.39 -2.96
N ASP A 12 -2.20 -4.11 -2.61
CA ASP A 12 -2.89 -4.63 -1.43
C ASP A 12 -3.74 -5.89 -1.70
N ILE A 13 -3.57 -6.56 -2.85
CA ILE A 13 -4.44 -7.67 -3.27
C ILE A 13 -4.51 -8.82 -2.25
N GLY A 14 -3.47 -9.04 -1.45
CA GLY A 14 -3.47 -10.07 -0.41
C GLY A 14 -4.53 -9.84 0.67
N ARG A 15 -4.95 -8.59 0.89
CA ARG A 15 -5.98 -8.22 1.86
C ARG A 15 -7.35 -8.77 1.47
N LEU A 16 -7.66 -8.84 0.16
CA LEU A 16 -8.90 -9.42 -0.33
C LEU A 16 -9.03 -10.90 0.05
N ILE A 17 -7.90 -11.61 0.15
CA ILE A 17 -7.88 -13.01 0.51
C ILE A 17 -8.12 -13.19 2.00
N PHE A 18 -7.53 -12.34 2.83
CA PHE A 18 -7.86 -12.34 4.26
C PHE A 18 -9.33 -11.96 4.50
N MET A 19 -9.85 -10.97 3.77
CA MET A 19 -11.26 -10.59 3.86
C MET A 19 -12.21 -11.71 3.44
N GLU A 20 -11.87 -12.48 2.40
CA GLU A 20 -12.72 -13.55 1.90
C GLU A 20 -12.66 -14.81 2.79
N TYR A 21 -11.45 -15.27 3.13
CA TYR A 21 -11.26 -16.57 3.78
C TYR A 21 -11.08 -16.49 5.30
N PHE A 22 -10.79 -15.30 5.83
CA PHE A 22 -10.51 -15.05 7.25
C PHE A 22 -11.28 -13.82 7.75
N SER A 23 -12.49 -13.59 7.23
CA SER A 23 -13.28 -12.37 7.43
C SER A 23 -13.39 -11.92 8.89
N GLU A 24 -13.86 -12.79 9.79
CA GLU A 24 -14.02 -12.48 11.22
C GLU A 24 -12.71 -12.13 11.94
N PRO A 25 -11.67 -12.99 11.93
CA PRO A 25 -10.41 -12.65 12.60
C PRO A 25 -9.74 -11.45 11.93
N TYR A 26 -9.79 -11.32 10.61
CA TYR A 26 -9.17 -10.20 9.91
C TYR A 26 -9.85 -8.86 10.22
N ASN A 27 -11.18 -8.83 10.33
CA ASN A 27 -11.91 -7.64 10.76
C ASN A 27 -11.49 -7.17 12.16
N LYS A 28 -11.17 -8.09 13.08
CA LYS A 28 -10.64 -7.72 14.40
C LYS A 28 -9.29 -7.03 14.28
N LEU A 29 -8.39 -7.52 13.42
CA LEU A 29 -7.09 -6.88 13.17
C LEU A 29 -7.25 -5.50 12.53
N ILE A 30 -8.18 -5.33 11.60
CA ILE A 30 -8.50 -4.04 10.99
C ILE A 30 -8.98 -3.03 12.06
N VAL A 31 -9.86 -3.47 12.97
CA VAL A 31 -10.34 -2.62 14.07
C VAL A 31 -9.21 -2.28 15.04
N GLU A 32 -8.34 -3.24 15.38
CA GLU A 32 -7.17 -3.00 16.23
C GLU A 32 -6.19 -2.02 15.57
N ALA A 33 -5.88 -2.19 14.29
CA ALA A 33 -5.00 -1.30 13.52
C ALA A 33 -5.54 0.15 13.47
N LYS A 34 -6.87 0.32 13.37
CA LYS A 34 -7.53 1.64 13.41
C LYS A 34 -7.29 2.42 14.71
N SER A 35 -6.98 1.75 15.82
CA SER A 35 -6.60 2.43 17.06
C SER A 35 -5.27 3.21 16.95
N GLY A 36 -4.44 2.87 15.95
CA GLY A 36 -3.15 3.52 15.69
C GLY A 36 -1.97 2.97 16.49
N GLU A 37 -2.21 2.03 17.41
CA GLU A 37 -1.15 1.45 18.26
C GLU A 37 -0.16 0.62 17.43
N LYS A 38 -0.67 -0.27 16.58
CA LYS A 38 0.12 -1.20 15.76
C LYS A 38 -0.18 -1.05 14.28
N LYS A 39 0.77 -1.40 13.41
CA LYS A 39 0.52 -1.47 11.97
C LYS A 39 -0.30 -2.72 11.66
N LEU A 40 -1.15 -2.65 10.64
CA LEU A 40 -1.94 -3.81 10.20
C LEU A 40 -1.04 -4.99 9.79
N ILE A 41 0.07 -4.71 9.09
CA ILE A 41 1.02 -5.73 8.66
C ILE A 41 1.61 -6.52 9.85
N ASP A 42 1.96 -5.85 10.95
CA ASP A 42 2.53 -6.48 12.15
C ASP A 42 1.49 -7.37 12.86
N LEU A 43 0.22 -6.95 12.83
CA LEU A 43 -0.90 -7.71 13.37
C LEU A 43 -1.17 -8.99 12.56
N GLU A 44 -1.09 -8.89 11.22
CA GLU A 44 -1.25 -10.04 10.33
C GLU A 44 -0.13 -11.05 10.56
N ASP A 45 1.13 -10.61 10.63
CA ASP A 45 2.27 -11.48 10.93
C ASP A 45 2.08 -12.19 12.27
N GLY A 46 1.65 -11.48 13.31
CA GLY A 46 1.40 -12.06 14.63
C GLY A 46 0.23 -13.05 14.67
N SER A 47 -0.82 -12.84 13.88
CA SER A 47 -2.05 -13.63 13.91
C SER A 47 -2.03 -14.82 12.93
N PHE A 48 -1.43 -14.64 11.76
CA PHE A 48 -1.48 -15.62 10.66
C PHE A 48 -0.10 -16.19 10.30
N GLY A 49 0.99 -15.60 10.80
CA GLY A 49 2.36 -15.97 10.42
C GLY A 49 2.75 -15.56 9.00
N ILE A 50 1.91 -14.73 8.36
CA ILE A 50 2.11 -14.15 7.04
C ILE A 50 1.28 -12.86 6.94
N ASN A 51 1.80 -11.86 6.25
CA ASN A 51 1.09 -10.61 5.98
C ASN A 51 0.52 -10.52 4.55
N HIS A 52 -0.26 -9.46 4.30
CA HIS A 52 -0.95 -9.27 3.03
C HIS A 52 0.01 -9.02 1.86
N ALA A 53 1.15 -8.37 2.08
CA ALA A 53 2.16 -8.14 1.05
C ALA A 53 2.79 -9.46 0.60
N GLU A 54 3.08 -10.37 1.54
CA GLU A 54 3.60 -11.70 1.26
C GLU A 54 2.56 -12.61 0.59
N LEU A 55 1.33 -12.60 1.10
CA LEU A 55 0.23 -13.37 0.51
C LEU A 55 -0.10 -12.89 -0.92
N GLY A 56 -0.15 -11.57 -1.13
CA GLY A 56 -0.32 -10.97 -2.44
C GLY A 56 0.81 -11.32 -3.40
N PHE A 57 2.05 -11.36 -2.92
CA PHE A 57 3.21 -11.78 -3.72
C PHE A 57 3.11 -13.25 -4.16
N MET A 58 2.66 -14.15 -3.27
CA MET A 58 2.42 -15.54 -3.63
C MET A 58 1.38 -15.68 -4.74
N ILE A 59 0.30 -14.89 -4.68
CA ILE A 59 -0.79 -14.92 -5.64
C ILE A 59 -0.37 -14.34 -6.99
N SER A 60 0.29 -13.18 -6.98
CA SER A 60 0.80 -12.56 -8.20
C SER A 60 1.79 -13.47 -8.94
N LYS A 61 2.62 -14.25 -8.23
CA LYS A 61 3.44 -15.30 -8.81
C LYS A 61 2.61 -16.43 -9.43
N LYS A 62 1.61 -16.93 -8.70
CA LYS A 62 0.72 -17.99 -9.19
C LYS A 62 -0.04 -17.59 -10.45
N TRP A 63 -0.46 -16.33 -10.54
CA TRP A 63 -1.15 -15.75 -11.70
C TRP A 63 -0.19 -15.25 -12.78
N ARG A 64 1.12 -15.38 -12.58
CA ARG A 64 2.18 -15.01 -13.53
C ARG A 64 2.13 -13.53 -13.92
N PHE A 65 1.85 -12.65 -12.96
CA PHE A 65 1.96 -11.21 -13.18
C PHE A 65 3.40 -10.82 -13.54
N PRO A 66 3.61 -9.70 -14.25
CA PRO A 66 4.95 -9.16 -14.50
C PRO A 66 5.72 -8.92 -13.20
N SER A 67 7.06 -9.04 -13.24
CA SER A 67 7.93 -8.91 -12.05
C SER A 67 7.75 -7.57 -11.34
N LEU A 68 7.51 -6.49 -12.09
CA LEU A 68 7.23 -5.17 -11.55
C LEU A 68 6.04 -5.19 -10.59
N LEU A 69 4.91 -5.78 -11.00
CA LEU A 69 3.72 -5.87 -10.14
C LEU A 69 3.98 -6.75 -8.92
N GLN A 70 4.66 -7.87 -9.10
CA GLN A 70 5.03 -8.76 -8.00
C GLN A 70 5.90 -8.04 -6.95
N ASN A 71 6.88 -7.24 -7.40
CA ASN A 71 7.80 -6.52 -6.53
C ASN A 71 7.09 -5.35 -5.83
N CYS A 72 6.23 -4.60 -6.52
CA CYS A 72 5.41 -3.57 -5.88
C CYS A 72 4.51 -4.17 -4.78
N VAL A 73 3.88 -5.33 -5.03
CA VAL A 73 3.09 -6.04 -4.00
C VAL A 73 3.97 -6.53 -2.85
N ARG A 74 5.17 -7.08 -3.12
CA ARG A 74 6.00 -7.68 -2.07
C ARG A 74 6.66 -6.67 -1.13
N TYR A 75 7.10 -5.53 -1.67
CA TYR A 75 8.08 -4.67 -1.02
C TYR A 75 7.54 -3.30 -0.59
N HIS A 76 6.26 -2.97 -0.84
CA HIS A 76 5.73 -1.62 -0.56
C HIS A 76 5.69 -1.22 0.93
N HIS A 77 5.80 -2.17 1.85
CA HIS A 77 5.93 -1.93 3.31
C HIS A 77 7.36 -2.05 3.85
N LEU A 78 8.33 -2.43 3.00
CA LEU A 78 9.71 -2.65 3.39
C LEU A 78 10.56 -1.40 3.16
N VAL A 79 11.72 -1.34 3.81
CA VAL A 79 12.75 -0.33 3.50
C VAL A 79 13.28 -0.62 2.10
N ILE A 80 13.26 0.40 1.25
CA ILE A 80 13.67 0.25 -0.15
C ILE A 80 15.14 0.62 -0.30
N ASP A 81 15.92 -0.31 -0.84
CA ASP A 81 17.32 -0.08 -1.22
C ASP A 81 17.59 -0.50 -2.68
N ASP A 82 18.79 -0.20 -3.16
CA ASP A 82 19.20 -0.43 -4.56
C ASP A 82 19.30 -1.93 -4.95
N SER A 83 19.24 -2.85 -3.99
CA SER A 83 19.22 -4.29 -4.26
C SER A 83 17.87 -4.78 -4.77
N ILE A 84 16.79 -4.01 -4.52
CA ILE A 84 15.45 -4.33 -4.98
C ILE A 84 15.34 -4.03 -6.47
N LYS A 85 15.05 -5.06 -7.26
CA LYS A 85 14.70 -4.87 -8.67
C LYS A 85 13.41 -4.04 -8.76
N GLU A 86 13.40 -3.05 -9.66
CA GLU A 86 12.30 -2.08 -9.79
C GLU A 86 12.09 -1.20 -8.52
N ALA A 87 13.14 -0.95 -7.71
CA ALA A 87 13.08 -0.14 -6.49
C ALA A 87 12.34 1.20 -6.65
N ASN A 88 12.57 1.92 -7.75
CA ASN A 88 11.89 3.19 -8.03
C ASN A 88 10.37 3.03 -8.14
N GLN A 89 9.90 1.95 -8.76
CA GLN A 89 8.48 1.66 -8.92
C GLN A 89 7.84 1.27 -7.59
N VAL A 90 8.53 0.43 -6.81
CA VAL A 90 8.11 0.10 -5.44
C VAL A 90 8.02 1.37 -4.60
N TYR A 91 8.98 2.27 -4.73
CA TYR A 91 9.03 3.54 -4.00
C TYR A 91 7.84 4.44 -4.34
N VAL A 92 7.48 4.55 -5.62
CA VAL A 92 6.28 5.30 -6.04
C VAL A 92 5.02 4.73 -5.39
N VAL A 93 4.85 3.41 -5.38
CA VAL A 93 3.69 2.75 -4.75
C VAL A 93 3.68 2.97 -3.23
N LYS A 94 4.84 2.85 -2.57
CA LYS A 94 4.99 3.11 -1.13
C LYS A 94 4.64 4.55 -0.76
N VAL A 95 5.14 5.53 -1.53
CA VAL A 95 4.82 6.95 -1.33
C VAL A 95 3.32 7.19 -1.53
N ALA A 96 2.73 6.65 -2.60
CA ALA A 96 1.30 6.79 -2.87
C ALA A 96 0.44 6.19 -1.73
N ASN A 97 0.78 5.01 -1.23
CA ASN A 97 0.09 4.37 -0.10
C ASN A 97 0.16 5.24 1.16
N ASN A 98 1.32 5.83 1.46
CA ASN A 98 1.47 6.69 2.63
C ASN A 98 0.81 8.07 2.46
N LEU A 99 0.74 8.61 1.24
CA LEU A 99 0.05 9.86 0.94
C LEU A 99 -1.45 9.76 1.22
N VAL A 100 -2.10 8.67 0.80
CA VAL A 100 -3.54 8.48 1.08
C VAL A 100 -3.81 8.31 2.57
N LYS A 101 -2.90 7.67 3.32
CA LYS A 101 -2.97 7.58 4.79
C LYS A 101 -2.83 8.94 5.45
N PHE A 102 -1.85 9.74 5.02
CA PHE A 102 -1.64 11.11 5.53
C PHE A 102 -2.85 12.00 5.29
N ALA A 103 -3.43 11.92 4.09
CA ALA A 103 -4.65 12.63 3.74
C ALA A 103 -5.93 12.05 4.40
N GLN A 104 -5.80 10.96 5.18
CA GLN A 104 -6.92 10.26 5.83
C GLN A 104 -8.00 9.78 4.84
N LEU A 105 -7.55 9.35 3.66
CA LEU A 105 -8.41 8.90 2.59
C LEU A 105 -8.54 7.37 2.61
N GLY A 106 -9.77 6.90 2.52
CA GLY A 106 -10.11 5.48 2.55
C GLY A 106 -10.36 4.92 3.96
N ALA A 107 -10.84 3.69 4.01
CA ALA A 107 -11.25 3.02 5.26
C ALA A 107 -10.54 1.67 5.47
N SER A 108 -9.36 1.51 4.86
CA SER A 108 -8.57 0.27 4.86
C SER A 108 -8.27 -0.25 6.27
N GLY A 109 -8.17 0.65 7.25
CA GLY A 109 -7.73 0.35 8.61
C GLY A 109 -6.21 0.29 8.77
N ASP A 110 -5.46 0.35 7.67
CA ASP A 110 -4.04 0.66 7.69
C ASP A 110 -3.85 2.17 7.70
N THR A 111 -3.84 2.76 8.89
CA THR A 111 -3.80 4.22 9.09
C THR A 111 -2.43 4.73 9.49
N LYS A 112 -1.49 3.84 9.82
CA LYS A 112 -0.18 4.21 10.34
C LYS A 112 0.76 4.55 9.19
N ILE A 113 1.24 5.78 9.19
CA ILE A 113 2.20 6.29 8.21
C ILE A 113 3.59 5.72 8.57
N GLU A 114 4.30 5.25 7.56
CA GLU A 114 5.68 4.82 7.72
C GLU A 114 6.60 6.03 7.92
N GLU A 115 7.57 5.91 8.84
CA GLU A 115 8.55 6.98 9.07
C GLU A 115 9.58 7.03 7.94
N ASN A 116 10.22 8.18 7.75
CA ASN A 116 11.41 8.31 6.88
C ASN A 116 11.20 7.95 5.40
N ILE A 117 9.96 7.98 4.90
CA ILE A 117 9.65 7.64 3.50
C ILE A 117 10.50 8.47 2.52
N LEU A 118 10.70 9.76 2.80
CA LEU A 118 11.47 10.68 1.94
C LEU A 118 12.99 10.63 2.15
N SER A 119 13.51 9.72 2.97
CA SER A 119 14.95 9.52 3.14
C SER A 119 15.43 8.14 2.68
N GLU A 120 14.53 7.26 2.25
CA GLU A 120 14.87 5.99 1.59
C GLU A 120 15.44 6.24 0.19
N SER A 121 16.36 5.39 -0.30
CA SER A 121 17.22 5.66 -1.47
C SER A 121 16.54 5.65 -2.86
N GLY A 122 15.24 5.94 -2.93
CA GLY A 122 14.53 6.42 -4.14
C GLY A 122 14.14 7.91 -4.06
N ALA A 123 14.39 8.56 -2.92
CA ALA A 123 13.85 9.86 -2.54
C ALA A 123 14.49 11.08 -3.22
N ASN A 124 15.56 10.92 -3.98
CA ASN A 124 16.25 12.04 -4.64
C ASN A 124 15.41 12.75 -5.73
N LYS A 125 14.10 12.47 -5.86
CA LYS A 125 13.24 13.01 -6.93
C LYS A 125 11.90 13.60 -6.50
N ILE A 126 11.39 13.35 -5.30
CA ILE A 126 10.11 13.90 -4.83
C ILE A 126 10.37 14.74 -3.60
N ASN A 127 10.20 16.05 -3.70
CA ASN A 127 10.35 16.97 -2.60
C ASN A 127 9.00 17.32 -1.95
N SER A 128 9.02 18.13 -0.89
CA SER A 128 7.81 18.54 -0.17
C SER A 128 6.82 19.35 -1.02
N THR A 129 7.30 20.13 -2.00
CA THR A 129 6.45 20.87 -2.94
C THR A 129 5.69 19.90 -3.86
N ASP A 130 6.37 18.88 -4.38
CA ASP A 130 5.74 17.86 -5.23
C ASP A 130 4.62 17.12 -4.45
N LEU A 131 4.89 16.75 -3.19
CA LEU A 131 3.89 16.09 -2.34
C LEU A 131 2.67 16.97 -2.08
N ASN A 132 2.88 18.25 -1.79
CA ASN A 132 1.77 19.20 -1.58
C ASN A 132 0.91 19.34 -2.83
N GLN A 133 1.53 19.41 -4.01
CA GLN A 133 0.80 19.49 -5.27
C GLN A 133 0.00 18.21 -5.53
N ILE A 134 0.58 17.03 -5.28
CA ILE A 134 -0.12 15.75 -5.40
C ILE A 134 -1.31 15.67 -4.44
N ILE A 135 -1.17 16.11 -3.18
CA ILE A 135 -2.27 16.14 -2.20
C ILE A 135 -3.40 17.06 -2.67
N MET A 136 -3.08 18.24 -3.23
CA MET A 136 -4.09 19.16 -3.76
C MET A 136 -4.88 18.51 -4.91
N THR A 137 -4.19 17.90 -5.87
CA THR A 137 -4.86 17.18 -6.98
C THR A 137 -5.68 15.99 -6.49
N LEU A 138 -5.17 15.20 -5.54
CA LEU A 138 -5.92 14.07 -4.95
C LEU A 138 -7.25 14.51 -4.31
N ASN A 139 -7.27 15.68 -3.64
CA ASN A 139 -8.49 16.21 -3.03
C ASN A 139 -9.54 16.67 -4.07
N GLU A 140 -9.13 17.06 -5.26
CA GLU A 140 -10.05 17.36 -6.35
C GLU A 140 -10.62 16.07 -6.94
N ASP A 141 -9.74 15.09 -7.19
CA ASP A 141 -10.08 13.82 -7.83
C ASP A 141 -10.89 12.88 -6.93
N ILE A 142 -10.76 12.97 -5.59
CA ILE A 142 -11.43 12.03 -4.69
C ILE A 142 -12.94 12.04 -4.84
N SER A 143 -13.53 13.20 -5.11
CA SER A 143 -14.97 13.33 -5.35
C SER A 143 -15.41 12.54 -6.58
N THR A 144 -14.58 12.54 -7.62
CA THR A 144 -14.79 11.77 -8.85
C THR A 144 -14.64 10.27 -8.58
N ILE A 145 -13.63 9.87 -7.79
CA ILE A 145 -13.39 8.46 -7.43
C ILE A 145 -14.53 7.91 -6.58
N GLN A 146 -14.97 8.65 -5.56
CA GLN A 146 -16.11 8.28 -4.71
C GLN A 146 -17.38 8.10 -5.55
N HIS A 147 -17.64 9.05 -6.46
CA HIS A 147 -18.76 8.95 -7.38
C HIS A 147 -18.68 7.71 -8.29
N TYR A 148 -17.49 7.40 -8.82
CA TYR A 148 -17.29 6.24 -9.69
C TYR A 148 -17.56 4.91 -8.98
N PHE A 149 -17.23 4.81 -7.69
CA PHE A 149 -17.41 3.60 -6.88
C PHE A 149 -18.70 3.57 -6.05
N GLU A 150 -19.59 4.56 -6.23
CA GLU A 150 -20.83 4.72 -5.44
C GLU A 150 -20.58 4.78 -3.91
N LEU A 151 -19.42 5.33 -3.50
CA LEU A 151 -18.98 5.48 -2.11
C LEU A 151 -19.33 6.86 -1.51
#